data_AF-A0A2J6HX75-F1
#
_entry.id   AF-A0A2J6HX75-F1
#
_cell.length_a   1.000
_cell.length_b   1.000
_cell.length_c   1.000
_cell.angle_alpha   90.00
_cell.angle_beta   90.00
_cell.angle_gamma   90.00
#
_symmetry.space_group_name_H-M   'P 1'
#
loop_
_entity.id
_entity.type
_entity.pdbx_description
1 polymer ?
#
loop_
_entity_poly.entity_id
_entity_poly.type
_entity_poly.pdbx_seq_one_letter_code
_entity_poly.pdbx_strand_id
1 'polypeptide(L)'
;MTKIKEIFGSDKNIYRSIEKVVTFGNASEINLKNEVSEYVVTEKLKDNFDKILDALHDGIEDGSSEIGIWVSGFYGSGKSSFAKYIAYGLQKDFTVQGQLFLDRLSNRINSNPTTQVFKKIVATYNPAVILLDCATEQIKGGALPPILELLIAKVNQLAGYSTDSQLANLEQMLQKDGMLDAFISKIKTEHDKDWDDIKINDQLRAKGIASNLASELYPEIWKDSRAFKTTRVDDMRTDKQKIEELLTT
;
A
#
# COMPACT_ATOMS: atom_id res chain seq x y z
N MET A 1 20.03 45.98 -9.51
CA MET A 1 19.75 45.23 -8.27
C MET A 1 19.29 43.84 -8.66
N THR A 2 20.00 42.80 -8.24
CA THR A 2 19.58 41.40 -8.41
C THR A 2 18.30 41.17 -7.63
N LYS A 3 17.26 40.66 -8.27
CA LYS A 3 16.01 40.30 -7.57
C LYS A 3 16.25 38.98 -6.82
N ILE A 4 15.71 38.83 -5.61
CA ILE A 4 15.86 37.59 -4.81
C ILE A 4 15.52 36.32 -5.62
N LYS A 5 14.52 36.39 -6.52
CA LYS A 5 14.15 35.28 -7.41
C LYS A 5 15.29 34.79 -8.32
N GLU A 6 16.25 35.65 -8.64
CA GLU A 6 17.38 35.36 -9.53
C GLU A 6 18.50 34.59 -8.81
N ILE A 7 18.40 34.41 -7.48
CA ILE A 7 19.31 33.59 -6.66
C ILE A 7 18.92 32.11 -6.70
N PHE A 8 17.63 31.81 -6.93
CA PHE A 8 17.13 30.44 -7.00
C PHE A 8 17.46 29.81 -8.36
N GLY A 9 17.66 28.48 -8.37
CA GLY A 9 17.86 27.72 -9.61
C GLY A 9 16.71 27.96 -10.59
N SER A 10 17.03 28.19 -11.87
CA SER A 10 16.05 28.49 -12.92
C SER A 10 15.05 27.35 -13.17
N ASP A 11 15.41 26.14 -12.76
CA ASP A 11 14.58 24.93 -12.77
C ASP A 11 13.57 24.87 -11.61
N LYS A 12 13.70 25.75 -10.60
CA LYS A 12 12.83 25.78 -9.42
C LYS A 12 11.80 26.90 -9.52
N ASN A 13 10.55 26.52 -9.77
CA ASN A 13 9.43 27.45 -9.69
C ASN A 13 9.14 27.84 -8.23
N ILE A 14 9.60 29.02 -7.80
CA ILE A 14 9.40 29.54 -6.44
C ILE A 14 7.94 29.91 -6.10
N TYR A 15 7.04 29.92 -7.09
CA TYR A 15 5.61 30.20 -6.90
C TYR A 15 4.76 28.92 -6.81
N ARG A 16 5.38 27.74 -6.89
CA ARG A 16 4.67 26.47 -6.81
C ARG A 16 4.18 26.20 -5.38
N SER A 17 3.10 25.43 -5.25
CA SER A 17 2.69 24.88 -3.96
C SER A 17 3.73 23.89 -3.44
N ILE A 18 4.03 23.96 -2.15
CA ILE A 18 4.91 23.02 -1.45
C ILE A 18 4.10 22.38 -0.33
N GLU A 19 4.04 21.06 -0.34
CA GLU A 19 3.42 20.29 0.73
C GLU A 19 4.21 20.47 2.03
N LYS A 20 3.50 20.82 3.10
CA LYS A 20 4.13 21.05 4.40
C LYS A 20 4.59 19.75 5.06
N VAL A 21 3.89 18.65 4.79
CA VAL A 21 4.11 17.35 5.42
C VAL A 21 4.07 16.27 4.35
N VAL A 22 5.10 15.42 4.34
CA VAL A 22 5.15 14.25 3.49
C VAL A 22 4.34 13.12 4.15
N THR A 23 3.28 12.68 3.48
CA THR A 23 2.41 11.57 3.88
C THR A 23 2.44 10.46 2.84
N PHE A 24 2.02 9.25 3.22
CA PHE A 24 1.90 8.11 2.29
C PHE A 24 0.69 8.25 1.36
N GLY A 25 -0.39 8.90 1.81
CA GLY A 25 -1.60 9.07 1.00
C GLY A 25 -1.46 10.05 -0.17
N ASN A 26 -0.52 11.00 -0.11
CA ASN A 26 -0.25 11.91 -1.22
C ASN A 26 0.81 11.30 -2.16
N ALA A 27 0.33 10.48 -3.10
CA ALA A 27 1.16 9.73 -4.05
C ALA A 27 0.97 10.19 -5.50
N SER A 28 0.47 11.41 -5.74
CA SER A 28 0.32 11.90 -7.11
C SER A 28 1.68 11.93 -7.81
N GLU A 29 1.71 11.53 -9.08
CA GLU A 29 2.95 11.36 -9.83
C GLU A 29 3.76 12.67 -9.90
N ILE A 30 3.09 13.81 -10.04
CA ILE A 30 3.70 15.15 -10.05
C ILE A 30 4.33 15.47 -8.68
N ASN A 31 3.63 15.18 -7.59
CA ASN A 31 4.14 15.44 -6.25
C ASN A 31 5.33 14.55 -5.94
N LEU A 32 5.23 13.25 -6.20
CA LEU A 32 6.33 12.29 -6.00
C LEU A 32 7.57 12.65 -6.80
N LYS A 33 7.40 13.11 -8.05
CA LYS A 33 8.52 13.62 -8.86
C LYS A 33 9.23 14.77 -8.16
N ASN A 34 8.48 15.79 -7.75
CA ASN A 34 9.04 16.97 -7.12
C ASN A 34 9.75 16.59 -5.81
N GLU A 35 9.07 15.81 -4.98
CA GLU A 35 9.57 15.25 -3.72
C GLU A 35 10.94 14.56 -3.90
N VAL A 36 11.03 13.55 -4.78
CA VAL A 36 12.29 12.81 -4.97
C VAL A 36 13.37 13.66 -5.64
N SER A 37 13.01 14.58 -6.55
CA SER A 37 13.97 15.46 -7.22
C SER A 37 14.65 16.45 -6.26
N GLU A 38 13.95 16.84 -5.20
CA GLU A 38 14.42 17.78 -4.20
C GLU A 38 15.02 17.09 -2.98
N TYR A 39 14.90 15.77 -2.88
CA TYR A 39 15.38 15.01 -1.74
C TYR A 39 16.92 15.04 -1.65
N VAL A 40 17.47 15.67 -0.62
CA VAL A 40 18.92 15.76 -0.43
C VAL A 40 19.37 14.63 0.49
N VAL A 41 20.12 13.68 -0.07
CA VAL A 41 20.72 12.58 0.70
C VAL A 41 22.06 13.04 1.25
N THR A 42 22.13 13.18 2.57
CA THR A 42 23.38 13.43 3.29
C THR A 42 24.16 12.12 3.48
N GLU A 43 25.43 12.20 3.86
CA GLU A 43 26.23 11.01 4.20
C GLU A 43 25.52 10.14 5.26
N LYS A 44 24.93 10.77 6.28
CA LYS A 44 24.19 10.03 7.32
C LYS A 44 22.97 9.30 6.78
N LEU A 45 22.24 9.88 5.82
CA LEU A 45 21.10 9.22 5.19
C LEU A 45 21.57 8.07 4.30
N LYS A 46 22.68 8.24 3.58
CA LYS A 46 23.31 7.15 2.81
C LYS A 46 23.66 5.97 3.73
N ASP A 47 24.36 6.22 4.84
CA ASP A 47 24.69 5.15 5.80
C ASP A 47 23.44 4.43 6.33
N ASN A 48 22.33 5.16 6.51
CA ASN A 48 21.07 4.56 6.94
C ASN A 48 20.41 3.72 5.82
N PHE A 49 20.53 4.14 4.55
CA PHE A 49 20.11 3.31 3.41
C PHE A 49 20.93 2.02 3.37
N ASP A 50 22.25 2.09 3.46
CA ASP A 50 23.13 0.92 3.45
C ASP A 50 22.72 -0.07 4.55
N LYS A 51 22.56 0.39 5.80
CA LYS A 51 22.14 -0.46 6.93
C LYS A 51 20.81 -1.15 6.73
N ILE A 52 19.83 -0.47 6.14
CA ILE A 52 18.50 -1.06 5.92
C ILE A 52 18.56 -2.06 4.77
N LEU A 53 19.28 -1.73 3.70
CA LEU A 53 19.40 -2.64 2.56
C LEU A 53 20.16 -3.91 2.97
N ASP A 54 21.20 -3.80 3.78
CA ASP A 54 21.90 -4.95 4.36
C ASP A 54 20.96 -5.78 5.23
N ALA A 55 20.24 -5.15 6.17
CA ALA A 55 19.28 -5.84 7.02
C ALA A 55 18.18 -6.54 6.20
N LEU A 56 17.64 -5.88 5.17
CA LEU A 56 16.66 -6.48 4.26
C LEU A 56 17.26 -7.65 3.47
N HIS A 57 18.50 -7.53 2.98
CA HIS A 57 19.16 -8.62 2.27
C HIS A 57 19.31 -9.84 3.17
N ASP A 58 19.81 -9.65 4.39
CA ASP A 58 20.11 -10.72 5.33
C ASP A 58 18.85 -11.51 5.70
N GLY A 59 17.78 -10.86 6.17
CA GLY A 59 16.60 -11.63 6.58
C GLY A 59 15.74 -12.15 5.43
N ILE A 60 15.81 -11.57 4.22
CA ILE A 60 15.20 -12.22 3.06
C ILE A 60 16.01 -13.47 2.65
N GLU A 61 17.34 -13.41 2.66
CA GLU A 61 18.21 -14.54 2.28
C GLU A 61 18.17 -15.68 3.31
N ASP A 62 18.25 -15.36 4.60
CA ASP A 62 18.23 -16.34 5.69
C ASP A 62 16.81 -16.91 5.97
N GLY A 63 15.79 -16.40 5.28
CA GLY A 63 14.39 -16.75 5.52
C GLY A 63 13.90 -16.34 6.92
N SER A 64 14.58 -15.38 7.55
CA SER A 64 14.24 -14.88 8.88
C SER A 64 13.11 -13.84 8.79
N SER A 65 12.00 -14.14 9.44
CA SER A 65 10.85 -13.23 9.54
C SER A 65 11.01 -12.12 10.60
N GLU A 66 12.20 -11.96 11.19
CA GLU A 66 12.40 -11.15 12.41
C GLU A 66 13.18 -9.84 12.18
N ILE A 67 13.02 -9.18 11.02
CA ILE A 67 13.61 -7.85 10.80
C ILE A 67 12.64 -6.76 11.25
N GLY A 68 13.01 -6.04 12.30
CA GLY A 68 12.38 -4.80 12.73
C GLY A 68 13.28 -3.59 12.48
N ILE A 69 12.80 -2.60 11.72
CA ILE A 69 13.52 -1.34 11.49
C ILE A 69 12.80 -0.19 12.19
N TRP A 70 13.53 0.53 13.03
CA TRP A 70 13.03 1.71 13.73
C TRP A 70 13.68 2.99 13.23
N VAL A 71 12.91 3.86 12.58
CA VAL A 71 13.38 5.16 12.06
C VAL A 71 13.05 6.27 13.07
N SER A 72 14.06 6.81 13.74
CA SER A 72 13.91 7.86 14.77
C SER A 72 14.61 9.16 14.42
N GLY A 73 14.24 10.25 15.11
CA GLY A 73 14.76 11.61 14.85
C GLY A 73 13.77 12.73 15.17
N PHE A 74 14.26 13.96 15.22
CA PHE A 74 13.47 15.15 15.58
C PHE A 74 12.37 15.49 14.54
N TYR A 75 11.41 16.32 14.92
CA TYR A 75 10.41 16.84 13.98
C TYR A 75 11.10 17.57 12.80
N GLY A 76 10.65 17.33 11.57
CA GLY A 76 11.26 17.90 10.38
C GLY A 76 12.58 17.24 9.91
N SER A 77 13.06 16.18 10.57
CA SER A 77 14.31 15.50 10.18
C SER A 77 14.21 14.59 8.94
N GLY A 78 13.04 14.53 8.28
CA GLY A 78 12.84 13.74 7.06
C GLY A 78 12.52 12.25 7.25
N LYS A 79 12.11 11.80 8.45
CA LYS A 79 11.78 10.38 8.74
C LYS A 79 10.71 9.81 7.81
N SER A 80 9.58 10.50 7.66
CA SER A 80 8.47 10.05 6.81
C SER A 80 8.87 10.02 5.34
N SER A 81 9.62 11.02 4.87
CA SER A 81 10.19 11.05 3.51
C SER A 81 11.13 9.87 3.28
N PHE A 82 12.02 9.58 4.23
CA PHE A 82 12.95 8.46 4.16
C PHE A 82 12.20 7.13 4.04
N ALA A 83 11.23 6.87 4.93
CA ALA A 83 10.38 5.68 4.89
C ALA A 83 9.55 5.57 3.59
N LYS A 84 8.99 6.69 3.12
CA LYS A 84 8.20 6.76 1.88
C LYS A 84 9.07 6.42 0.66
N TYR A 85 10.26 7.00 0.56
CA TYR A 85 11.09 6.84 -0.64
C TYR A 85 11.76 5.48 -0.69
N ILE A 86 12.21 4.93 0.44
CA ILE A 86 12.72 3.55 0.42
C ILE A 86 11.61 2.56 0.04
N ALA A 87 10.40 2.74 0.56
CA ALA A 87 9.24 1.92 0.23
C ALA A 87 8.93 1.95 -1.28
N TYR A 88 8.85 3.14 -1.89
CA TYR A 88 8.65 3.23 -3.34
C TYR A 88 9.85 2.74 -4.16
N GLY A 89 11.07 2.89 -3.64
CA GLY A 89 12.28 2.34 -4.27
C GLY A 89 12.32 0.82 -4.28
N LEU A 90 11.65 0.16 -3.34
CA LEU A 90 11.54 -1.30 -3.28
C LEU A 90 10.54 -1.88 -4.29
N GLN A 91 9.61 -1.08 -4.80
CA GLN A 91 8.62 -1.52 -5.78
C GLN A 91 9.23 -1.60 -7.18
N LYS A 92 9.33 -2.83 -7.73
CA LYS A 92 10.09 -3.14 -8.94
C LYS A 92 9.70 -2.33 -10.17
N ASP A 93 8.40 -2.21 -10.44
CA ASP A 93 7.89 -1.56 -11.66
C ASP A 93 7.28 -0.18 -11.38
N PHE A 94 7.55 0.40 -10.19
CA PHE A 94 6.99 1.69 -9.83
C PHE A 94 7.70 2.83 -10.57
N THR A 95 6.98 3.46 -11.51
CA THR A 95 7.49 4.57 -12.32
C THR A 95 6.86 5.90 -11.92
N VAL A 96 7.65 6.97 -12.02
CA VAL A 96 7.20 8.35 -11.93
C VAL A 96 7.69 9.11 -13.17
N GLN A 97 6.74 9.58 -13.97
CA GLN A 97 6.90 10.17 -15.29
C GLN A 97 7.79 9.31 -16.21
N GLY A 98 7.43 8.02 -16.33
CA GLY A 98 8.11 7.07 -17.22
C GLY A 98 9.51 6.64 -16.79
N GLN A 99 9.99 7.03 -15.60
CA GLN A 99 11.27 6.59 -15.05
C GLN A 99 11.04 5.82 -13.74
N LEU A 100 11.74 4.71 -13.55
CA LEU A 100 11.69 3.93 -12.31
C LEU A 100 12.03 4.82 -11.10
N PHE A 101 11.20 4.73 -10.06
CA PHE A 101 11.41 5.49 -8.83
C PHE A 101 12.74 5.11 -8.18
N LEU A 102 13.10 3.82 -8.21
CA LEU A 102 14.39 3.32 -7.75
C LEU A 102 15.58 4.03 -8.42
N ASP A 103 15.52 4.27 -9.72
CA ASP A 103 16.58 4.98 -10.44
C ASP A 103 16.65 6.45 -10.02
N ARG A 104 15.50 7.10 -9.88
CA ARG A 104 15.43 8.48 -9.38
C ARG A 104 16.06 8.59 -7.99
N LEU A 105 15.67 7.70 -7.06
CA LEU A 105 16.19 7.68 -5.70
C LEU A 105 17.68 7.34 -5.67
N SER A 106 18.12 6.35 -6.46
CA SER A 106 19.53 5.96 -6.57
C SER A 106 20.42 7.12 -7.01
N ASN A 107 19.96 7.94 -7.97
CA ASN A 107 20.66 9.15 -8.38
C ASN A 107 20.78 10.18 -7.26
N ARG A 108 19.80 10.24 -6.33
CA ARG A 108 19.87 11.12 -5.15
C ARG A 108 20.83 10.57 -4.09
N ILE A 109 20.87 9.25 -3.90
CA ILE A 109 21.80 8.59 -2.98
C ILE A 109 23.24 8.76 -3.47
N ASN A 110 23.45 8.74 -4.80
CA ASN A 110 24.73 8.97 -5.46
C ASN A 110 25.86 8.07 -4.91
N SER A 111 25.57 6.76 -4.82
CA SER A 111 26.49 5.75 -4.31
C SER A 111 26.35 4.47 -5.12
N ASN A 112 27.37 4.17 -5.95
CA ASN A 112 27.35 2.96 -6.78
C ASN A 112 27.15 1.66 -5.98
N PRO A 113 27.84 1.43 -4.84
CA PRO A 113 27.62 0.23 -4.04
C PRO A 113 26.18 0.10 -3.53
N THR A 114 25.66 1.16 -2.91
CA THR A 114 24.28 1.21 -2.39
C THR A 114 23.26 0.93 -3.49
N THR A 115 23.42 1.56 -4.65
CA THR A 115 22.53 1.36 -5.81
C THR A 115 22.57 -0.08 -6.32
N GLN A 116 23.73 -0.73 -6.34
CA GLN A 116 23.83 -2.13 -6.77
C GLN A 116 23.09 -3.06 -5.82
N VAL A 117 23.26 -2.89 -4.51
CA VAL A 117 22.54 -3.69 -3.49
C VAL A 117 21.04 -3.46 -3.61
N PHE A 118 20.60 -2.20 -3.70
CA PHE A 118 19.18 -1.86 -3.81
C PHE A 118 18.55 -2.51 -5.05
N LYS A 119 19.18 -2.37 -6.22
CA LYS A 119 18.71 -3.00 -7.46
C LYS A 119 18.71 -4.52 -7.37
N LYS A 120 19.71 -5.14 -6.73
CA LYS A 120 19.78 -6.59 -6.52
C LYS A 120 18.61 -7.09 -5.69
N ILE A 121 18.29 -6.43 -4.57
CA ILE A 121 17.15 -6.79 -3.69
C ILE A 121 15.85 -6.74 -4.49
N VAL A 122 15.60 -5.64 -5.19
CA VAL A 122 14.36 -5.45 -5.96
C VAL A 122 14.24 -6.45 -7.11
N ALA A 123 15.33 -6.69 -7.85
CA ALA A 123 15.31 -7.62 -8.97
C ALA A 123 15.13 -9.08 -8.54
N THR A 124 15.80 -9.48 -7.46
CA THR A 124 15.80 -10.86 -6.94
C THR A 124 14.49 -11.20 -6.25
N TYR A 125 13.99 -10.31 -5.39
CA TYR A 125 12.90 -10.65 -4.46
C TYR A 125 11.55 -10.06 -4.83
N ASN A 126 11.50 -9.03 -5.70
CA ASN A 126 10.26 -8.35 -6.10
C ASN A 126 9.31 -8.07 -4.91
N PRO A 127 9.76 -7.33 -3.88
CA PRO A 127 9.05 -7.23 -2.62
C PRO A 127 7.70 -6.52 -2.79
N ALA A 128 6.64 -7.09 -2.20
CA ALA A 128 5.39 -6.39 -2.00
C ALA A 128 5.55 -5.35 -0.88
N VAL A 129 5.11 -4.12 -1.13
CA VAL A 129 5.28 -3.00 -0.19
C VAL A 129 3.92 -2.53 0.28
N ILE A 130 3.67 -2.69 1.59
CA ILE A 130 2.45 -2.21 2.26
C ILE A 130 2.81 -0.94 3.04
N LEU A 131 2.26 0.20 2.61
CA LEU A 131 2.37 1.47 3.34
C LEU A 131 1.16 1.63 4.27
N LEU A 132 1.44 1.80 5.55
CA LEU A 132 0.43 1.94 6.61
C LEU A 132 0.63 3.26 7.35
N ASP A 133 -0.42 4.08 7.44
CA ASP A 133 -0.42 5.27 8.31
C ASP A 133 -1.43 5.08 9.45
N CYS A 134 -0.96 4.49 10.55
CA CYS A 134 -1.79 4.23 11.73
C CYS A 134 -2.38 5.49 12.37
N ALA A 135 -1.87 6.69 12.08
CA ALA A 135 -2.38 7.93 12.65
C ALA A 135 -3.59 8.48 11.88
N THR A 136 -3.63 8.26 10.57
CA THR A 136 -4.68 8.83 9.70
C THR A 136 -5.68 7.79 9.20
N GLU A 137 -5.28 6.53 9.11
CA GLU A 137 -6.13 5.45 8.63
C GLU A 137 -6.89 4.80 9.80
N GLN A 138 -8.21 4.99 9.83
CA GLN A 138 -9.10 4.38 10.81
C GLN A 138 -10.16 3.54 10.10
N ILE A 139 -10.37 2.32 10.58
CA ILE A 139 -11.55 1.52 10.24
C ILE A 139 -12.72 2.06 11.07
N LYS A 140 -13.92 2.18 10.48
CA LYS A 140 -15.11 2.70 11.17
C LYS A 140 -15.41 1.89 12.43
N GLY A 141 -15.28 2.53 13.60
CA GLY A 141 -15.54 1.83 14.87
C GLY A 141 -15.15 2.57 16.16
N GLY A 142 -14.95 3.90 16.15
CA GLY A 142 -14.81 4.75 17.35
C GLY A 142 -13.55 4.54 18.21
N ALA A 143 -12.96 3.35 18.20
CA ALA A 143 -11.64 3.02 18.71
C ALA A 143 -10.67 2.87 17.53
N LEU A 144 -9.38 3.14 17.78
CA LEU A 144 -8.33 2.72 16.85
C LEU A 144 -8.50 1.21 16.64
N PRO A 145 -8.78 0.73 15.41
CA PRO A 145 -8.81 -0.70 15.16
C PRO A 145 -7.44 -1.29 15.53
N PRO A 146 -7.38 -2.54 16.02
CA PRO A 146 -6.11 -3.24 16.19
C PRO A 146 -5.28 -3.10 14.91
N ILE A 147 -3.97 -2.80 15.04
CA ILE A 147 -3.06 -2.60 13.89
C ILE A 147 -3.16 -3.76 12.89
N LEU A 148 -3.41 -4.97 13.38
CA LEU A 148 -3.64 -6.16 12.57
C LEU A 148 -4.85 -6.05 11.63
N GLU A 149 -5.99 -5.53 12.09
CA GLU A 149 -7.18 -5.39 11.22
C GLU A 149 -6.92 -4.41 10.08
N LEU A 150 -6.21 -3.32 10.37
CA LEU A 150 -5.81 -2.35 9.36
C LEU A 150 -4.81 -2.97 8.37
N LEU A 151 -3.86 -3.76 8.86
CA LEU A 151 -2.90 -4.48 8.03
C LEU A 151 -3.62 -5.49 7.10
N ILE A 152 -4.53 -6.30 7.64
CA ILE A 152 -5.34 -7.25 6.86
C ILE A 152 -6.14 -6.53 5.77
N ALA A 153 -6.79 -5.42 6.11
CA ALA A 153 -7.55 -4.63 5.14
C ALA A 153 -6.67 -4.09 4.01
N LYS A 154 -5.43 -3.67 4.31
CA LYS A 154 -4.47 -3.20 3.31
C LYS A 154 -3.92 -4.32 2.44
N VAL A 155 -3.63 -5.48 3.01
CA VAL A 155 -3.21 -6.66 2.25
C VAL A 155 -4.34 -7.08 1.29
N ASN A 156 -5.58 -7.13 1.78
CA ASN A 156 -6.74 -7.39 0.93
C ASN A 156 -6.86 -6.38 -0.22
N GLN A 157 -6.70 -5.09 0.08
CA GLN A 157 -6.72 -4.05 -0.95
C GLN A 157 -5.63 -4.25 -2.02
N LEU A 158 -4.41 -4.61 -1.62
CA LEU A 158 -3.31 -4.89 -2.55
C LEU A 158 -3.56 -6.15 -3.39
N ALA A 159 -4.22 -7.16 -2.81
CA ALA A 159 -4.66 -8.35 -3.52
C ALA A 159 -5.88 -8.10 -4.43
N GLY A 160 -6.42 -6.88 -4.44
CA GLY A 160 -7.57 -6.50 -5.25
C GLY A 160 -8.92 -6.80 -4.60
N TYR A 161 -8.97 -7.15 -3.32
CA TYR A 161 -10.21 -7.35 -2.55
C TYR A 161 -10.66 -6.07 -1.84
N SER A 162 -11.87 -6.09 -1.30
CA SER A 162 -12.44 -5.02 -0.48
C SER A 162 -11.68 -4.84 0.84
N THR A 163 -11.68 -3.62 1.35
CA THR A 163 -11.20 -3.32 2.71
C THR A 163 -12.22 -3.67 3.80
N ASP A 164 -13.47 -3.96 3.42
CA ASP A 164 -14.48 -4.48 4.34
C ASP A 164 -14.32 -6.00 4.46
N SER A 165 -14.15 -6.50 5.68
CA SER A 165 -13.86 -7.92 5.94
C SER A 165 -14.91 -8.88 5.40
N GLN A 166 -16.19 -8.51 5.46
CA GLN A 166 -17.28 -9.36 4.97
C GLN A 166 -17.27 -9.45 3.44
N LEU A 167 -17.06 -8.32 2.75
CA LEU A 167 -16.92 -8.30 1.30
C LEU A 167 -15.65 -9.02 0.83
N ALA A 168 -14.53 -8.79 1.51
CA ALA A 168 -13.27 -9.47 1.19
C ALA A 168 -13.38 -10.99 1.30
N ASN A 169 -14.01 -11.49 2.37
CA ASN A 169 -14.25 -12.94 2.53
C ASN A 169 -15.11 -13.49 1.40
N LEU A 170 -16.16 -12.78 0.98
CA LEU A 170 -16.98 -13.18 -0.16
C LEU A 170 -16.17 -13.22 -1.46
N GLU A 171 -15.36 -12.19 -1.73
CA GLU A 171 -14.52 -12.15 -2.93
C GLU A 171 -13.48 -13.28 -2.93
N GLN A 172 -12.87 -13.59 -1.79
CA GLN A 172 -11.93 -14.71 -1.65
C GLN A 172 -12.61 -16.06 -1.88
N MET A 173 -13.82 -16.27 -1.35
CA MET A 173 -14.61 -17.48 -1.62
C MET A 173 -14.91 -17.62 -3.12
N LEU A 174 -15.42 -16.54 -3.73
CA LEU A 174 -15.72 -16.50 -5.15
C LEU A 174 -14.47 -16.75 -6.01
N GLN A 175 -13.32 -16.20 -5.63
CA GLN A 175 -12.06 -16.41 -6.32
C GLN A 175 -11.63 -17.88 -6.24
N LYS A 176 -11.69 -18.47 -5.04
CA LYS A 176 -11.34 -19.88 -4.79
C LYS A 176 -12.21 -20.85 -5.58
N ASP A 177 -13.48 -20.51 -5.75
CA ASP A 177 -14.44 -21.34 -6.49
C ASP A 177 -14.48 -21.01 -8.00
N GLY A 178 -13.66 -20.06 -8.47
CA GLY A 178 -13.59 -19.65 -9.88
C GLY A 178 -14.82 -18.87 -10.37
N MET A 179 -15.58 -18.26 -9.46
CA MET A 179 -16.85 -17.58 -9.71
C MET A 179 -16.75 -16.04 -9.64
N LEU A 180 -15.59 -15.49 -9.27
CA LEU A 180 -15.42 -14.03 -9.10
C LEU A 180 -15.71 -13.25 -10.39
N ASP A 181 -15.19 -13.69 -11.53
CA ASP A 181 -15.42 -13.02 -12.82
C ASP A 181 -16.91 -13.03 -13.22
N ALA A 182 -17.61 -14.14 -12.95
CA ALA A 182 -19.04 -14.26 -13.20
C ALA A 182 -19.84 -13.31 -12.30
N PHE A 183 -19.47 -13.20 -11.03
CA PHE A 183 -20.05 -12.26 -10.07
C PHE A 183 -19.86 -10.81 -10.54
N ILE A 184 -18.64 -10.40 -10.90
CA ILE A 184 -18.35 -9.04 -11.38
C ILE A 184 -19.13 -8.74 -12.68
N SER A 185 -19.15 -9.70 -13.62
CA SER A 185 -19.87 -9.56 -14.89
C SER A 185 -21.38 -9.40 -14.69
N LYS A 186 -21.94 -10.11 -13.71
CA LYS A 186 -23.36 -10.00 -13.37
C LYS A 186 -23.70 -8.63 -12.80
N ILE A 187 -22.86 -8.10 -11.90
CA ILE A 187 -23.03 -6.74 -11.36
C ILE A 187 -22.99 -5.69 -12.47
N LYS A 188 -22.03 -5.82 -13.40
CA LYS A 188 -21.94 -4.92 -14.54
C LYS A 188 -23.19 -4.97 -15.42
N THR A 189 -23.75 -6.16 -15.63
CA THR A 189 -24.95 -6.36 -16.46
C THR A 189 -26.23 -5.87 -15.78
N GLU A 190 -26.43 -6.15 -14.49
CA GLU A 190 -27.68 -5.86 -13.78
C GLU A 190 -27.72 -4.44 -13.19
N HIS A 191 -26.57 -3.86 -12.88
CA HIS A 191 -26.48 -2.59 -12.18
C HIS A 191 -25.76 -1.50 -12.95
N ASP A 192 -25.11 -1.81 -14.09
CA ASP A 192 -24.27 -0.89 -14.86
C ASP A 192 -23.22 -0.21 -13.97
N LYS A 193 -22.55 -1.02 -13.15
CA LYS A 193 -21.52 -0.59 -12.20
C LYS A 193 -20.27 -1.44 -12.31
N ASP A 194 -19.14 -0.79 -12.07
CA ASP A 194 -17.86 -1.46 -11.86
C ASP A 194 -17.76 -1.89 -10.39
N TRP A 195 -17.51 -3.19 -10.16
CA TRP A 195 -17.37 -3.74 -8.82
C TRP A 195 -16.20 -3.10 -8.06
N ASP A 196 -15.08 -2.88 -8.76
CA ASP A 196 -13.86 -2.33 -8.15
C ASP A 196 -14.04 -0.88 -7.69
N ASP A 197 -14.88 -0.13 -8.40
CA ASP A 197 -15.27 1.22 -8.00
C ASP A 197 -16.20 1.18 -6.78
N ILE A 198 -17.30 0.43 -6.84
CA ILE A 198 -18.32 0.48 -5.78
C ILE A 198 -17.85 -0.15 -4.47
N LYS A 199 -16.98 -1.16 -4.50
CA LYS A 199 -16.45 -1.78 -3.27
C LYS A 199 -15.54 -0.85 -2.47
N ILE A 200 -15.00 0.19 -3.12
CA ILE A 200 -14.16 1.23 -2.49
C ILE A 200 -14.99 2.47 -2.17
N ASN A 201 -15.75 2.98 -3.15
CA ASN A 201 -16.38 4.29 -3.08
C ASN A 201 -17.83 4.28 -2.57
N ASP A 202 -18.53 3.13 -2.63
CA ASP A 202 -19.93 3.00 -2.21
C ASP A 202 -20.19 1.66 -1.49
N GLN A 203 -19.54 1.50 -0.33
CA GLN A 203 -19.62 0.28 0.48
C GLN A 203 -21.05 -0.13 0.86
N LEU A 204 -21.97 0.84 1.02
CA LEU A 204 -23.37 0.53 1.33
C LEU A 204 -24.04 -0.18 0.16
N ARG A 205 -23.85 0.33 -1.06
CA ARG A 205 -24.35 -0.31 -2.27
C ARG A 205 -23.66 -1.64 -2.52
N ALA A 206 -22.34 -1.71 -2.35
CA ALA A 206 -21.58 -2.95 -2.49
C ALA A 206 -22.12 -4.06 -1.58
N LYS A 207 -22.36 -3.76 -0.29
CA LYS A 207 -22.99 -4.70 0.65
C LYS A 207 -24.41 -5.10 0.25
N GLY A 208 -25.19 -4.17 -0.29
CA GLY A 208 -26.54 -4.45 -0.77
C GLY A 208 -26.56 -5.45 -1.93
N ILE A 209 -25.70 -5.22 -2.93
CA ILE A 209 -25.57 -6.07 -4.12
C ILE A 209 -24.98 -7.44 -3.74
N ALA A 210 -23.86 -7.44 -3.03
CA ALA A 210 -23.20 -8.65 -2.56
C ALA A 210 -24.16 -9.55 -1.77
N SER A 211 -24.96 -8.97 -0.88
CA SER A 211 -25.96 -9.69 -0.09
C SER A 211 -27.00 -10.42 -0.93
N ASN A 212 -27.45 -9.84 -2.05
CA ASN A 212 -28.43 -10.50 -2.92
C ASN A 212 -27.78 -11.61 -3.75
N LEU A 213 -26.64 -11.33 -4.35
CA LEU A 213 -25.93 -12.27 -5.20
C LEU A 213 -25.31 -13.43 -4.42
N ALA A 214 -24.82 -13.19 -3.20
CA ALA A 214 -24.25 -14.23 -2.35
C ALA A 214 -25.26 -15.34 -2.03
N SER A 215 -26.53 -14.99 -1.76
CA SER A 215 -27.58 -16.00 -1.53
C SER A 215 -27.98 -16.81 -2.77
N GLU A 216 -27.72 -16.27 -3.95
CA GLU A 216 -27.98 -16.98 -5.21
C GLU A 216 -26.82 -17.91 -5.58
N LEU A 217 -25.58 -17.46 -5.37
CA LEU A 217 -24.37 -18.23 -5.70
C LEU A 217 -24.02 -19.27 -4.64
N TYR A 218 -24.34 -19.00 -3.37
CA TYR A 218 -24.09 -19.89 -2.23
C TYR A 218 -25.36 -20.12 -1.39
N PRO A 219 -26.43 -20.69 -1.98
CA PRO A 219 -27.70 -20.91 -1.28
C PRO A 219 -27.60 -21.88 -0.09
N GLU A 220 -26.58 -22.75 -0.07
CA GLU A 220 -26.27 -23.66 1.02
C GLU A 220 -25.69 -22.94 2.25
N ILE A 221 -25.06 -21.78 2.07
CA ILE A 221 -24.52 -20.93 3.13
C ILE A 221 -25.55 -19.86 3.51
N TRP A 222 -26.09 -19.15 2.52
CA TRP A 222 -27.02 -18.04 2.70
C TRP A 222 -28.34 -18.29 1.99
N LYS A 223 -29.37 -18.67 2.76
CA LYS A 223 -30.71 -18.93 2.23
C LYS A 223 -31.40 -17.70 1.65
N ASP A 224 -31.06 -16.52 2.14
CA ASP A 224 -31.60 -15.25 1.68
C ASP A 224 -30.59 -14.11 1.90
N SER A 225 -30.90 -12.93 1.37
CA SER A 225 -30.03 -11.75 1.48
C SER A 225 -29.84 -11.29 2.94
N ARG A 226 -30.82 -11.55 3.81
CA ARG A 226 -30.71 -11.21 5.23
C ARG A 226 -29.67 -12.08 5.92
N ALA A 227 -29.61 -13.37 5.58
CA ALA A 227 -28.66 -14.33 6.13
C ALA A 227 -27.22 -13.83 5.92
N PHE A 228 -26.87 -13.34 4.72
CA PHE A 228 -25.55 -12.75 4.47
C PHE A 228 -25.28 -11.57 5.42
N LYS A 229 -26.18 -10.58 5.49
CA LYS A 229 -26.01 -9.37 6.33
C LYS A 229 -25.86 -9.68 7.82
N THR A 230 -26.52 -10.72 8.32
CA THR A 230 -26.47 -11.12 9.73
C THR A 230 -25.37 -12.14 10.03
N THR A 231 -24.78 -12.75 9.00
CA THR A 231 -23.68 -13.71 9.18
C THR A 231 -22.51 -12.97 9.77
N ARG A 232 -22.17 -13.33 11.01
CA ARG A 232 -20.91 -12.98 11.63
C ARG A 232 -20.09 -14.24 11.70
N VAL A 233 -18.93 -14.20 11.06
CA VAL A 233 -17.93 -15.23 11.27
C VAL A 233 -17.17 -14.80 12.52
N ASP A 234 -17.38 -15.51 13.63
CA ASP A 234 -16.52 -15.38 14.79
C ASP A 234 -15.16 -15.96 14.38
N ASP A 235 -14.25 -15.06 14.01
CA ASP A 235 -12.92 -15.43 13.56
C ASP A 235 -12.07 -15.87 14.75
N MET A 236 -12.12 -17.17 15.04
CA MET A 236 -11.34 -17.82 16.10
C MET A 236 -9.87 -18.05 15.74
N ARG A 237 -9.43 -17.67 14.53
CA ARG A 237 -8.03 -17.80 14.13
C ARG A 237 -7.16 -16.89 14.99
N THR A 238 -6.00 -17.40 15.39
CA THR A 238 -4.94 -16.58 15.96
C THR A 238 -4.41 -15.60 14.91
N ASP A 239 -3.82 -14.49 15.34
CA ASP A 239 -3.20 -13.50 14.45
C ASP A 239 -2.22 -14.14 13.46
N LYS A 240 -1.44 -15.12 13.94
CA LYS A 240 -0.52 -15.90 13.11
C LYS A 240 -1.24 -16.64 11.98
N GLN A 241 -2.33 -17.34 12.27
CA GLN A 241 -3.11 -18.08 11.27
C GLN A 241 -3.72 -17.15 10.22
N LYS A 242 -4.17 -15.94 10.62
CA LYS A 242 -4.70 -14.95 9.67
C LYS A 242 -3.62 -14.49 8.69
N ILE A 243 -2.40 -14.27 9.17
CA ILE A 243 -1.26 -13.88 8.32
C ILE A 243 -0.82 -15.03 7.42
N GLU A 244 -0.74 -16.27 7.94
CA GLU A 244 -0.36 -17.44 7.14
C GLU A 244 -1.32 -17.66 5.96
N GLU A 245 -2.63 -17.52 6.18
CA GLU A 245 -3.63 -17.64 5.12
C GLU A 245 -3.48 -16.57 4.04
N LEU A 246 -3.26 -15.32 4.45
CA LEU A 246 -3.00 -14.21 3.52
C LEU A 246 -1.76 -14.45 2.63
N LEU A 247 -0.74 -15.14 3.15
CA LEU A 247 0.47 -15.48 2.38
C LEU A 247 0.29 -16.67 1.43
N THR A 248 -0.77 -17.46 1.61
CA THR A 248 -1.08 -18.63 0.76
C THR A 248 -2.03 -18.31 -0.39
N THR A 249 -2.56 -17.09 -0.45
CA THR A 249 -3.50 -16.62 -1.49
C THR A 249 -2.74 -15.91 -2.61
#